data_AF-A0A4Q2QTM2-F1
#
_entry.id   AF-A0A4Q2QTM2-F1
#
_cell.length_a   1.000
_cell.length_b   1.000
_cell.length_c   1.000
_cell.angle_alpha   90.00
_cell.angle_beta   90.00
_cell.angle_gamma   90.00
#
_symmetry.space_group_name_H-M   'P 1'
#
loop_
_entity.id
_entity.type
_entity.pdbx_description
1 polymer ?
#
loop_
_entity_poly.entity_id
_entity_poly.type
_entity_poly.pdbx_seq_one_letter_code
_entity_poly.pdbx_strand_id
1 'polypeptide(L)'
;IIGRDEHVTVKRNRDVNVGANSTSNTGNQHKFNVGKNQTVLTMDKEGNALLEATTSIKLKVNDNYILITPSTIEIIVSEGTLKAESITVASFKGTELTKLGGGINAEMKANDTLHLNGTNLTDIKGAVIKINS
;
A
#
# COMPACT_ATOMS: atom_id res chain seq x y z
N ILE A 1 7.93 16.35 40.81
CA ILE A 1 9.12 15.60 40.35
C ILE A 1 8.79 15.11 38.95
N ILE A 2 9.49 15.59 37.92
CA ILE A 2 9.44 14.94 36.61
C ILE A 2 10.21 13.63 36.79
N GLY A 3 9.55 12.48 36.62
CA GLY A 3 10.23 11.19 36.63
C GLY A 3 11.34 11.18 35.60
N ARG A 4 12.45 10.51 35.89
CA ARG A 4 13.47 10.19 34.88
C ARG A 4 12.96 8.99 34.06
N ASP A 5 13.81 8.01 33.81
CA ASP A 5 13.45 6.84 33.02
C ASP A 5 12.74 5.76 33.87
N GLU A 6 11.71 5.12 33.31
CA GLU A 6 11.06 3.94 33.86
C GLU A 6 11.29 2.74 32.93
N HIS A 7 11.74 1.62 33.49
CA HIS A 7 11.98 0.38 32.74
C HIS A 7 11.19 -0.77 33.37
N VAL A 8 10.32 -1.41 32.59
CA VAL A 8 9.59 -2.61 32.99
C VAL A 8 10.07 -3.79 32.15
N THR A 9 10.68 -4.79 32.79
CA THR A 9 11.14 -6.02 32.13
C THR A 9 10.22 -7.19 32.47
N VAL A 10 9.73 -7.89 31.45
CA VAL A 10 8.86 -9.07 31.59
C VAL A 10 9.58 -10.29 31.01
N LYS A 11 9.67 -11.39 31.79
CA LYS A 11 10.44 -12.59 31.40
C LYS A 11 9.72 -13.51 30.41
N ARG A 12 8.38 -13.46 30.37
CA ARG A 12 7.55 -14.31 29.51
C ARG A 12 6.45 -13.48 28.85
N ASN A 13 5.27 -13.44 29.46
CA ASN A 13 4.08 -12.81 28.89
C ASN A 13 3.60 -11.67 29.78
N ARG A 14 3.08 -10.60 29.16
CA ARG A 14 2.31 -9.55 29.81
C ARG A 14 0.93 -9.55 29.21
N ASP A 15 -0.09 -9.75 30.03
CA ASP A 15 -1.49 -9.63 29.65
C ASP A 15 -2.08 -8.36 30.28
N VAL A 16 -2.92 -7.64 29.54
CA VAL A 16 -3.53 -6.37 29.97
C VAL A 16 -4.97 -6.35 29.46
N ASN A 17 -5.93 -6.40 30.40
CA ASN A 17 -7.36 -6.38 30.12
C ASN A 17 -7.95 -5.03 30.57
N VAL A 18 -8.54 -4.28 29.65
CA VAL A 18 -9.14 -2.96 29.92
C VAL A 18 -10.61 -2.99 29.50
N GLY A 19 -11.52 -2.80 30.46
CA GLY A 19 -12.96 -2.98 30.22
C GLY A 19 -13.68 -1.85 29.48
N ALA A 20 -13.04 -0.67 29.33
CA ALA A 20 -13.62 0.46 28.64
C ALA A 20 -12.62 1.07 27.64
N ASN A 21 -11.72 1.95 28.10
CA ASN A 21 -10.79 2.66 27.23
C ASN A 21 -9.38 2.63 27.81
N SER A 22 -8.38 2.48 26.93
CA SER A 22 -6.96 2.66 27.25
C SER A 22 -6.42 3.83 26.45
N THR A 23 -6.01 4.89 27.13
CA THR A 23 -5.41 6.07 26.50
C THR A 23 -3.94 6.16 26.88
N SER A 24 -3.07 6.31 25.88
CA SER A 24 -1.63 6.52 26.06
C SER A 24 -1.23 7.85 25.41
N ASN A 25 -0.67 8.76 26.18
CA ASN A 25 -0.16 10.05 25.70
C ASN A 25 1.37 10.02 25.75
N THR A 26 2.02 10.26 24.61
CA THR A 26 3.48 10.25 24.50
C THR A 26 3.94 11.52 23.79
N GLY A 27 4.85 12.28 24.42
CA GLY A 27 5.18 13.64 23.97
C GLY A 27 6.00 13.71 22.68
N ASN A 28 6.97 12.80 22.50
CA ASN A 28 7.93 12.88 21.39
C ASN A 28 7.79 11.75 20.37
N GLN A 29 7.79 10.50 20.82
CA GLN A 29 7.76 9.34 19.93
C GLN A 29 7.16 8.14 20.65
N HIS A 30 6.26 7.43 19.97
CA HIS A 30 5.73 6.14 20.40
C HIS A 30 6.17 5.04 19.42
N LYS A 31 6.83 3.99 19.92
CA LYS A 31 7.41 2.92 19.09
C LYS A 31 6.99 1.55 19.58
N PHE A 32 6.35 0.78 18.72
CA PHE A 32 6.13 -0.65 18.91
C PHE A 32 7.18 -1.43 18.13
N ASN A 33 7.97 -2.26 18.82
CA ASN A 33 9.05 -3.02 18.22
C ASN A 33 8.92 -4.50 18.57
N VAL A 34 8.66 -5.32 17.56
CA VAL A 34 8.50 -6.77 17.72
C VAL A 34 9.68 -7.48 17.08
N GLY A 35 10.21 -8.49 17.78
CA GLY A 35 11.23 -9.38 17.26
C GLY A 35 12.63 -8.78 17.13
N LYS A 36 12.93 -7.64 17.77
CA LYS A 36 14.21 -6.91 17.66
C LYS A 36 14.39 -6.25 16.28
N ASN A 37 13.52 -5.30 15.96
CA ASN A 37 13.43 -4.55 14.71
C ASN A 37 12.93 -5.37 13.50
N GLN A 38 12.29 -6.51 13.72
CA GLN A 38 11.72 -7.30 12.62
C GLN A 38 10.45 -6.66 12.07
N THR A 39 9.62 -6.11 12.96
CA THR A 39 8.46 -5.28 12.63
C THR A 39 8.40 -4.11 13.61
N VAL A 40 8.31 -2.90 13.07
CA VAL A 40 8.33 -1.65 13.84
C VAL A 40 7.22 -0.72 13.38
N LEU A 41 6.37 -0.27 14.30
CA LEU A 41 5.49 0.87 14.10
C LEU A 41 6.03 2.05 14.92
N THR A 42 6.41 3.12 14.24
CA THR A 42 6.90 4.36 14.85
C THR A 42 5.94 5.51 14.53
N MET A 43 5.54 6.27 15.56
CA MET A 43 4.76 7.50 15.43
C MET A 43 5.52 8.63 16.14
N ASP A 44 5.64 9.80 15.52
CA ASP A 44 6.39 10.93 16.06
C ASP A 44 5.54 12.20 16.24
N LYS A 45 6.14 13.21 16.90
CA LYS A 45 5.48 14.49 17.22
C LYS A 45 5.25 15.38 15.99
N GLU A 46 5.92 15.09 14.88
CA GLU A 46 5.74 15.76 13.59
C GLU A 46 4.50 15.24 12.83
N GLY A 47 3.88 14.17 13.33
CA GLY A 47 2.69 13.57 12.72
C GLY A 47 3.02 12.48 11.69
N ASN A 48 4.25 11.98 11.65
CA ASN A 48 4.61 10.87 10.79
C ASN A 48 4.23 9.54 11.43
N ALA A 49 3.85 8.58 10.60
CA ALA A 49 3.70 7.18 10.96
C ALA A 49 4.49 6.32 9.98
N LEU A 50 5.36 5.47 10.52
CA LEU A 50 6.22 4.57 9.75
C LEU A 50 5.99 3.13 10.22
N LEU A 51 5.57 2.27 9.29
CA LEU A 51 5.51 0.82 9.48
C LEU A 51 6.63 0.16 8.66
N GLU A 52 7.60 -0.41 9.35
CA GLU A 52 8.71 -1.16 8.77
C GLU A 52 8.56 -2.64 9.09
N ALA A 53 8.75 -3.50 8.10
CA ALA A 53 8.81 -4.95 8.29
C ALA A 53 9.89 -5.57 7.39
N THR A 54 10.62 -6.53 7.93
CA THR A 54 11.72 -7.20 7.23
C THR A 54 11.26 -8.24 6.20
N THR A 55 10.08 -8.83 6.41
CA THR A 55 9.57 -9.94 5.57
C THR A 55 8.42 -9.52 4.66
N SER A 56 7.36 -8.93 5.24
CA SER A 56 6.20 -8.49 4.46
C SER A 56 5.28 -7.59 5.29
N ILE A 57 4.52 -6.72 4.61
CA ILE A 57 3.38 -5.99 5.18
C ILE A 57 2.13 -6.39 4.39
N LYS A 58 1.09 -6.89 5.07
CA LYS A 58 -0.17 -7.28 4.43
C LYS A 58 -1.37 -6.58 5.06
N LEU A 59 -2.11 -5.81 4.26
CA LEU A 59 -3.39 -5.20 4.61
C LEU A 59 -4.48 -5.99 3.90
N LYS A 60 -5.31 -6.75 4.63
CA LYS A 60 -6.21 -7.77 4.06
C LYS A 60 -7.63 -7.65 4.61
N VAL A 61 -8.62 -7.76 3.73
CA VAL A 61 -10.05 -7.98 4.04
C VAL A 61 -10.55 -9.11 3.16
N ASN A 62 -10.84 -10.27 3.75
CA ASN A 62 -11.14 -11.51 3.00
C ASN A 62 -10.10 -11.72 1.90
N ASP A 63 -10.51 -11.92 0.64
CA ASP A 63 -9.57 -12.20 -0.45
C ASP A 63 -8.92 -10.94 -1.06
N ASN A 64 -9.39 -9.74 -0.70
CA ASN A 64 -8.81 -8.48 -1.16
C ASN A 64 -7.64 -8.09 -0.25
N TYR A 65 -6.49 -7.74 -0.84
CA TYR A 65 -5.32 -7.32 -0.07
C TYR A 65 -4.34 -6.42 -0.82
N ILE A 66 -3.58 -5.67 -0.02
CA ILE A 66 -2.30 -5.08 -0.41
C ILE A 66 -1.20 -5.91 0.27
N LEU A 67 -0.23 -6.39 -0.51
CA LEU A 67 0.93 -7.12 0.00
C LEU A 67 2.21 -6.42 -0.47
N ILE A 68 3.03 -6.01 0.50
CA ILE A 68 4.36 -5.46 0.28
C ILE A 68 5.37 -6.52 0.70
N THR A 69 6.28 -6.87 -0.20
CA THR A 69 7.44 -7.75 0.03
C THR A 69 8.71 -6.99 -0.34
N PRO A 70 9.92 -7.53 -0.06
CA PRO A 70 11.17 -6.89 -0.49
C PRO A 70 11.28 -6.69 -2.00
N SER A 71 10.53 -7.45 -2.80
CA SER A 71 10.61 -7.45 -4.27
C SER A 71 9.39 -6.88 -4.98
N THR A 72 8.23 -6.82 -4.31
CA THR A 72 6.95 -6.49 -4.97
C THR A 72 6.01 -5.70 -4.07
N ILE A 73 5.15 -4.91 -4.70
CA ILE A 73 3.92 -4.39 -4.10
C ILE A 73 2.77 -4.91 -4.95
N GLU A 74 1.89 -5.69 -4.35
CA GLU A 74 0.73 -6.31 -5.00
C GLU A 74 -0.55 -5.70 -4.44
N ILE A 75 -1.47 -5.34 -5.32
CA ILE A 75 -2.83 -4.91 -4.97
C ILE A 75 -3.79 -5.87 -5.66
N ILE A 76 -4.46 -6.70 -4.88
CA ILE A 76 -5.37 -7.74 -5.38
C ILE A 76 -6.80 -7.41 -4.93
N VAL A 77 -7.69 -7.34 -5.91
CA VAL A 77 -9.13 -7.17 -5.72
C VAL A 77 -9.82 -8.30 -6.48
N SER A 78 -10.29 -9.31 -5.76
CA SER A 78 -10.96 -10.49 -6.31
C SER A 78 -12.39 -10.18 -6.74
N GLU A 79 -13.10 -9.37 -5.94
CA GLU A 79 -14.45 -8.89 -6.23
C GLU A 79 -14.56 -7.40 -5.87
N GLY A 80 -15.30 -6.63 -6.69
CA GLY A 80 -15.47 -5.19 -6.56
C GLY A 80 -14.57 -4.38 -7.50
N THR A 81 -14.30 -3.13 -7.14
CA THR A 81 -13.57 -2.18 -8.00
C THR A 81 -12.27 -1.73 -7.34
N LEU A 82 -11.15 -1.84 -8.06
CA LEU A 82 -9.95 -1.06 -7.76
C LEU A 82 -10.08 0.31 -8.41
N LYS A 83 -10.23 1.36 -7.60
CA LYS A 83 -10.52 2.72 -8.06
C LYS A 83 -9.36 3.66 -7.75
N ALA A 84 -8.74 4.22 -8.78
CA ALA A 84 -7.73 5.26 -8.67
C ALA A 84 -8.16 6.48 -9.51
N GLU A 85 -8.57 7.55 -8.84
CA GLU A 85 -9.06 8.79 -9.47
C GLU A 85 -8.22 9.99 -9.03
N SER A 86 -8.06 10.96 -9.93
CA SER A 86 -7.39 12.22 -9.66
C SER A 86 -8.00 13.31 -10.53
N ILE A 87 -8.10 14.53 -10.00
CA ILE A 87 -8.54 15.71 -10.76
C ILE A 87 -7.52 16.09 -11.81
N THR A 88 -6.23 15.89 -11.53
CA THR A 88 -5.12 16.35 -12.38
C THR A 88 -4.49 15.20 -13.16
N VAL A 89 -4.02 14.16 -12.46
CA VAL A 89 -3.33 13.02 -13.07
C VAL A 89 -3.30 11.81 -12.14
N ALA A 90 -3.55 10.62 -12.70
CA ALA A 90 -3.18 9.34 -12.12
C ALA A 90 -2.18 8.67 -13.07
N SER A 91 -0.91 8.56 -12.67
CA SER A 91 0.16 8.08 -13.55
C SER A 91 0.79 6.79 -13.05
N PHE A 92 0.91 5.81 -13.95
CA PHE A 92 1.72 4.61 -13.77
C PHE A 92 2.99 4.76 -14.61
N LYS A 93 4.15 4.83 -13.97
CA LYS A 93 5.45 5.07 -14.63
C LYS A 93 6.46 4.02 -14.21
N GLY A 94 7.37 3.65 -15.12
CA GLY A 94 8.49 2.75 -14.88
C GLY A 94 9.43 2.76 -16.08
N THR A 95 10.69 2.36 -15.90
CA THR A 95 11.62 2.15 -17.02
C THR A 95 11.14 1.00 -17.91
N GLU A 96 10.55 -0.02 -17.29
CA GLU A 96 9.86 -1.13 -17.94
C GLU A 96 8.51 -1.31 -17.26
N LEU A 97 7.43 -1.09 -17.99
CA LEU A 97 6.08 -1.40 -17.52
C LEU A 97 5.76 -2.83 -17.93
N THR A 98 5.74 -3.75 -16.97
CA THR A 98 5.69 -5.19 -17.28
C THR A 98 4.35 -5.61 -17.92
N LYS A 99 3.23 -4.95 -17.55
CA LYS A 99 1.93 -5.01 -18.24
C LYS A 99 0.91 -4.08 -17.56
N LEU A 100 0.05 -3.40 -18.33
CA LEU A 100 -1.25 -2.91 -17.85
C LEU A 100 -2.34 -3.74 -18.54
N GLY A 101 -3.09 -4.52 -17.78
CA GLY A 101 -4.09 -5.46 -18.31
C GLY A 101 -3.55 -6.89 -18.54
N GLY A 102 -4.30 -7.70 -19.30
CA GLY A 102 -4.00 -9.12 -19.53
C GLY A 102 -5.19 -10.07 -19.34
N GLY A 103 -6.31 -9.57 -18.81
CA GLY A 103 -7.60 -10.27 -18.91
C GLY A 103 -8.18 -10.21 -20.33
N ILE A 104 -9.14 -11.09 -20.62
CA ILE A 104 -9.76 -11.22 -21.95
C ILE A 104 -10.49 -9.93 -22.38
N ASN A 105 -10.99 -9.13 -21.42
CA ASN A 105 -11.82 -7.94 -21.65
C ASN A 105 -11.23 -6.67 -20.99
N ALA A 106 -9.94 -6.38 -21.22
CA ALA A 106 -9.37 -5.10 -20.77
C ALA A 106 -9.92 -3.94 -21.63
N GLU A 107 -10.64 -3.01 -21.00
CA GLU A 107 -11.21 -1.83 -21.65
C GLU A 107 -10.59 -0.56 -21.07
N MET A 108 -10.20 0.38 -21.93
CA MET A 108 -9.78 1.72 -21.53
C MET A 108 -10.68 2.74 -22.20
N LYS A 109 -11.40 3.53 -21.40
CA LYS A 109 -12.29 4.60 -21.87
C LYS A 109 -11.63 5.94 -21.62
N ALA A 110 -11.63 6.81 -22.64
CA ALA A 110 -11.29 8.21 -22.52
C ALA A 110 -12.45 9.04 -23.07
N ASN A 111 -12.86 10.09 -22.34
CA ASN A 111 -13.97 10.96 -22.77
C ASN A 111 -13.57 11.95 -23.87
N ASP A 112 -12.29 12.27 -23.96
CA ASP A 112 -11.75 13.21 -24.93
C ASP A 112 -10.76 12.48 -25.83
N THR A 113 -9.51 12.33 -25.38
CA THR A 113 -8.44 11.76 -26.20
C THR A 113 -7.74 10.60 -25.51
N LEU A 114 -7.42 9.57 -26.29
CA LEU A 114 -6.53 8.48 -25.90
C LEU A 114 -5.29 8.49 -26.81
N HIS A 115 -4.12 8.77 -26.22
CA HIS A 115 -2.84 8.70 -26.94
C HIS A 115 -2.19 7.32 -26.76
N LEU A 116 -2.03 6.56 -27.85
CA LEU A 116 -1.21 5.35 -27.89
C LEU A 116 -0.02 5.58 -28.82
N ASN A 117 1.19 5.57 -28.27
CA ASN A 117 2.42 5.74 -29.04
C ASN A 117 3.25 4.45 -28.96
N GLY A 118 3.69 3.94 -30.11
CA GLY A 118 4.68 2.86 -30.22
C GLY A 118 5.88 3.36 -31.01
N THR A 119 7.08 2.87 -30.72
CA THR A 119 8.28 3.19 -31.51
C THR A 119 8.39 2.29 -32.73
N ASN A 120 7.81 1.09 -32.67
CA ASN A 120 7.73 0.13 -33.78
C ASN A 120 6.27 -0.17 -34.15
N LEU A 121 6.01 -0.45 -35.43
CA LEU A 121 4.68 -0.87 -35.89
C LEU A 121 4.18 -2.16 -35.21
N THR A 122 5.12 -3.00 -34.74
CA THR A 122 4.82 -4.22 -33.98
C THR A 122 4.20 -3.95 -32.62
N ASP A 123 4.40 -2.76 -32.05
CA ASP A 123 3.94 -2.41 -30.71
C ASP A 123 2.41 -2.19 -30.66
N ILE A 124 1.77 -1.97 -31.81
CA ILE A 124 0.31 -1.79 -31.98
C ILE A 124 -0.25 -2.87 -32.94
N LYS A 125 0.44 -4.00 -33.08
CA LYS A 125 0.06 -5.03 -34.05
C LYS A 125 -1.24 -5.72 -33.66
N GLY A 126 -2.19 -5.77 -34.59
CA GLY A 126 -3.50 -6.43 -34.41
C GLY A 126 -4.61 -5.52 -33.86
N ALA A 127 -4.37 -4.22 -33.71
CA ALA A 127 -5.42 -3.27 -33.37
C ALA A 127 -6.48 -3.17 -34.48
N VAL A 128 -7.74 -3.41 -34.14
CA VAL A 128 -8.90 -3.16 -35.02
C VAL A 128 -9.59 -1.90 -34.52
N ILE A 129 -9.53 -0.83 -35.32
CA ILE A 129 -10.21 0.43 -35.00
C ILE A 129 -11.59 0.39 -35.65
N LYS A 130 -12.64 0.37 -34.84
CA LYS A 130 -14.02 0.50 -35.30
C LYS A 130 -14.54 1.88 -34.91
N ILE A 131 -14.80 2.72 -35.90
CA ILE A 131 -15.45 4.02 -35.71
C ILE A 131 -16.95 3.79 -35.94
N ASN A 132 -17.76 3.87 -34.89
CA ASN A 132 -19.20 3.87 -35.02
C ASN A 132 -19.64 5.34 -35.03
N SER A 133 -20.06 5.83 -36.21
CA SER A 133 -20.69 7.14 -36.40
C SER A 133 -22.19 7.06 -36.17
#